data_AF-A0A495YUL2-F1
#
_entry.id   AF-A0A495YUL2-F1
#
_cell.length_a   1.000
_cell.length_b   1.000
_cell.length_c   1.000
_cell.angle_alpha   90.00
_cell.angle_beta   90.00
_cell.angle_gamma   90.00
#
_symmetry.space_group_name_H-M   'P 1'
#
loop_
_entity.id
_entity.type
_entity.pdbx_description
1 polymer ?
#
loop_
_entity_poly.entity_id
_entity_poly.type
_entity_poly.pdbx_seq_one_letter_code
_entity_poly.pdbx_strand_id
1 'polypeptide(L)'
;MKTFKSLTLLYLFLIFSMVGCITGLQTQSMPTDVTTATSGVIFSLSTPKEVYVSKDTIPLELSIQSGKFDLLVPFVNVATSRAFAQLRITDTDGNIVEPKRSILVPSSAEVFIEKNGKSVQCIQGLELKAATTQVAPLEDLQRYYQLEKGDYTITLTIALPVYRDFLKKKHPEVMELEAEIKRIEKVTDAHVSAADKRSAVNDLQQQIDRLEQRHKDIYLPVKSLLGKAILTSNSITLTIE
;
A
#
# COMPACT_ATOMS: atom_id res chain seq x y z
N MET A 1 -85.88 0.62 -6.11
CA MET A 1 -86.07 -0.27 -4.95
C MET A 1 -84.80 -1.08 -4.77
N LYS A 2 -84.18 -1.06 -3.57
CA LYS A 2 -83.02 -1.87 -3.10
C LYS A 2 -81.63 -1.52 -3.70
N THR A 3 -80.82 -0.69 -3.04
CA THR A 3 -79.82 -0.95 -1.97
C THR A 3 -78.47 -1.48 -2.51
N PHE A 4 -77.41 -0.66 -2.54
CA PHE A 4 -76.42 -0.36 -1.47
C PHE A 4 -75.38 -1.47 -1.24
N LYS A 5 -74.10 -1.04 -1.22
CA LYS A 5 -72.88 -1.65 -0.65
C LYS A 5 -71.96 -2.45 -1.59
N SER A 6 -70.93 -1.77 -2.10
CA SER A 6 -69.55 -2.30 -2.10
C SER A 6 -68.56 -1.16 -2.39
N LEU A 7 -68.40 -0.25 -1.41
CA LEU A 7 -67.36 0.79 -1.44
C LEU A 7 -66.63 0.86 -0.08
N THR A 8 -66.44 -0.32 0.51
CA THR A 8 -65.84 -0.52 1.84
C THR A 8 -64.78 -1.62 1.75
N LEU A 9 -63.77 -1.43 0.89
CA LEU A 9 -62.59 -2.30 0.90
C LEU A 9 -61.25 -1.59 0.67
N LEU A 10 -61.22 -0.31 0.29
CA LEU A 10 -59.94 0.41 0.11
C LEU A 10 -59.55 1.34 1.27
N TYR A 11 -60.42 1.49 2.29
CA TYR A 11 -60.16 2.33 3.46
C TYR A 11 -59.44 1.58 4.60
N LEU A 12 -58.96 0.36 4.35
CA LEU A 12 -58.41 -0.56 5.36
C LEU A 12 -56.86 -0.66 5.34
N PHE A 13 -56.18 0.22 4.61
CA PHE A 13 -54.70 0.29 4.60
C PHE A 13 -54.14 1.62 5.15
N LEU A 14 -54.99 2.46 5.74
CA LEU A 14 -54.56 3.52 6.63
C LEU A 14 -54.69 3.01 8.08
N ILE A 15 -53.58 3.08 8.82
CA ILE A 15 -53.47 2.94 10.29
C ILE A 15 -53.09 1.54 10.80
N PHE A 16 -51.80 1.21 10.66
CA PHE A 16 -50.96 0.48 11.62
C PHE A 16 -49.52 0.86 11.19
N SER A 17 -48.63 1.48 11.96
CA SER A 17 -48.50 1.65 13.40
C SER A 17 -47.41 2.70 13.64
N MET A 18 -47.73 3.76 14.39
CA MET A 18 -46.75 4.50 15.17
C MET A 18 -46.34 3.63 16.36
N VAL A 19 -45.06 3.27 16.52
CA VAL A 19 -44.34 3.17 17.82
C VAL A 19 -42.82 3.22 17.58
N GLY A 20 -42.20 4.30 18.07
CA GLY A 20 -40.93 4.32 18.83
C GLY A 20 -39.65 3.72 18.22
N CYS A 21 -38.64 4.58 18.00
CA CYS A 21 -37.54 4.74 18.95
C CYS A 21 -36.50 5.75 18.42
N ILE A 22 -36.22 6.76 19.24
CA ILE A 22 -35.06 7.62 19.15
C ILE A 22 -33.82 6.76 19.43
N THR A 23 -32.89 6.71 18.50
CA THR A 23 -31.45 6.62 18.79
C THR A 23 -30.72 7.27 17.63
N GLY A 24 -30.02 8.37 17.92
CA GLY A 24 -29.07 8.96 17.00
C GLY A 24 -27.93 7.98 16.77
N LEU A 25 -27.78 7.50 15.55
CA LEU A 25 -26.47 7.18 15.01
C LEU A 25 -26.07 8.38 14.16
N GLN A 26 -25.09 9.14 14.65
CA GLN A 26 -24.22 9.90 13.77
C GLN A 26 -23.70 8.93 12.73
N THR A 27 -24.26 9.02 11.53
CA THR A 27 -23.66 8.39 10.37
C THR A 27 -22.44 9.25 10.08
N GLN A 28 -21.26 8.78 10.50
CA GLN A 28 -20.01 9.30 9.95
C GLN A 28 -20.16 9.24 8.43
N SER A 29 -20.27 10.42 7.81
CA SER A 29 -20.14 10.56 6.37
C SER A 29 -18.74 10.11 6.01
N MET A 30 -18.59 8.85 5.63
CA MET A 30 -17.43 8.44 4.83
C MET A 30 -17.47 9.27 3.54
N PRO A 31 -16.39 9.98 3.17
CA PRO A 31 -16.33 10.66 1.90
C PRO A 31 -16.51 9.63 0.79
N THR A 32 -17.63 9.76 0.09
CA THR A 32 -17.93 8.99 -1.11
C THR A 32 -17.17 9.63 -2.25
N ASP A 33 -15.91 9.26 -2.41
CA ASP A 33 -15.18 9.41 -3.67
C ASP A 33 -14.00 8.43 -3.70
N VAL A 34 -14.33 7.15 -3.87
CA VAL A 34 -13.34 6.12 -4.21
C VAL A 34 -13.10 6.19 -5.71
N THR A 35 -12.09 6.96 -6.13
CA THR A 35 -11.70 7.05 -7.54
C THR A 35 -11.18 5.69 -7.99
N THR A 36 -11.98 4.97 -8.78
CA THR A 36 -11.61 3.68 -9.33
C THR A 36 -10.61 3.92 -10.46
N ALA A 37 -9.31 3.75 -10.20
CA ALA A 37 -8.32 3.70 -11.28
C ALA A 37 -8.66 2.52 -12.19
N THR A 38 -8.43 2.69 -13.49
CA THR A 38 -8.75 1.79 -14.60
C THR A 38 -8.14 0.37 -14.50
N SER A 39 -7.50 0.02 -13.37
CA SER A 39 -6.78 -1.22 -13.10
C SER A 39 -7.32 -2.02 -11.90
N GLY A 40 -8.46 -1.66 -11.31
CA GLY A 40 -9.00 -2.36 -10.13
C GLY A 40 -8.12 -2.23 -8.88
N VAL A 41 -7.23 -1.24 -8.86
CA VAL A 41 -6.40 -0.84 -7.71
C VAL A 41 -7.09 0.36 -7.07
N ILE A 42 -7.31 0.30 -5.76
CA ILE A 42 -7.88 1.43 -5.00
C ILE A 42 -6.72 2.14 -4.30
N PHE A 43 -6.69 3.46 -4.45
CA PHE A 43 -5.68 4.31 -3.85
C PHE A 43 -6.37 5.33 -2.95
N SER A 44 -5.97 5.37 -1.68
CA SER A 44 -6.62 6.22 -0.68
C SER A 44 -5.59 6.97 0.16
N LEU A 45 -5.98 8.18 0.54
CA LEU A 45 -5.28 9.04 1.46
C LEU A 45 -6.21 9.29 2.65
N SER A 46 -5.67 9.20 3.86
CA SER A 46 -6.41 9.49 5.09
C SER A 46 -5.52 10.25 6.07
N THR A 47 -6.15 10.79 7.10
CA THR A 47 -5.49 11.43 8.23
C THR A 47 -6.30 11.11 9.50
N PRO A 48 -5.68 10.97 10.69
CA PRO A 48 -6.39 10.49 11.88
C PRO A 48 -7.50 11.42 12.41
N LYS A 49 -7.37 12.72 12.17
CA LYS A 49 -8.35 13.75 12.56
C LYS A 49 -8.44 14.80 11.47
N GLU A 50 -9.55 15.51 11.42
CA GLU A 50 -9.76 16.59 10.43
C GLU A 50 -9.29 17.95 10.96
N VAL A 51 -9.19 18.14 12.28
CA VAL A 51 -8.86 19.44 12.89
C VAL A 51 -7.52 19.37 13.63
N TYR A 52 -6.62 20.31 13.33
CA TYR A 52 -5.28 20.43 13.90
C TYR A 52 -5.03 21.83 14.44
N VAL A 53 -4.28 21.95 15.53
CA VAL A 53 -3.80 23.26 16.00
C VAL A 53 -2.61 23.67 15.14
N SER A 54 -2.41 24.98 14.94
CA SER A 54 -1.20 25.47 14.26
C SER A 54 0.08 24.84 14.83
N LYS A 55 0.91 24.29 13.94
CA LYS A 55 2.18 23.59 14.21
C LYS A 55 2.05 22.18 14.83
N ASP A 56 0.85 21.63 14.98
CA ASP A 56 0.68 20.20 15.29
C ASP A 56 1.30 19.34 14.18
N THR A 57 1.83 18.18 14.55
CA THR A 57 2.14 17.13 13.57
C THR A 57 0.87 16.73 12.83
N ILE A 58 0.93 16.72 11.49
CA ILE A 58 -0.19 16.29 10.65
C ILE A 58 0.23 14.99 9.94
N PRO A 59 -0.01 13.82 10.54
CA PRO A 59 0.29 12.56 9.90
C PRO A 59 -0.74 12.28 8.80
N LEU A 60 -0.25 11.77 7.68
CA LEU A 60 -1.07 11.22 6.61
C LEU A 60 -0.85 9.71 6.53
N GLU A 61 -1.83 9.00 6.02
CA GLU A 61 -1.74 7.57 5.76
C GLU A 61 -2.12 7.28 4.32
N LEU A 62 -1.27 6.52 3.66
CA LEU A 62 -1.43 6.09 2.28
C LEU A 62 -1.87 4.63 2.27
N SER A 63 -2.95 4.34 1.57
CA SER A 63 -3.46 2.98 1.41
C SER A 63 -3.53 2.61 -0.08
N ILE A 64 -2.92 1.48 -0.43
CA ILE A 64 -3.01 0.87 -1.76
C ILE A 64 -3.65 -0.51 -1.61
N GLN A 65 -4.85 -0.68 -2.13
CA GLN A 65 -5.50 -1.97 -2.23
C GLN A 65 -5.32 -2.53 -3.64
N SER A 66 -4.63 -3.66 -3.73
CA SER A 66 -4.41 -4.34 -5.00
C SER A 66 -5.67 -5.06 -5.46
N GLY A 67 -5.87 -5.10 -6.78
CA GLY A 67 -6.99 -5.80 -7.40
C GLY A 67 -6.81 -7.33 -7.39
N LYS A 68 -7.27 -7.98 -8.46
CA LYS A 68 -7.28 -9.45 -8.57
C LYS A 68 -5.90 -10.10 -8.77
N PHE A 69 -4.85 -9.30 -8.99
CA PHE A 69 -3.53 -9.79 -9.35
C PHE A 69 -2.47 -9.19 -8.42
N ASP A 70 -1.41 -9.96 -8.19
CA ASP A 70 -0.20 -9.47 -7.53
C ASP A 70 0.43 -8.37 -8.39
N LEU A 71 0.92 -7.30 -7.75
CA LEU A 71 1.57 -6.18 -8.41
C LEU A 71 2.99 -6.03 -7.92
N LEU A 72 3.92 -5.91 -8.87
CA LEU A 72 5.33 -5.62 -8.60
C LEU A 72 5.59 -4.15 -8.88
N VAL A 73 5.91 -3.38 -7.84
CA VAL A 73 6.04 -1.92 -7.93
C VAL A 73 7.32 -1.45 -7.24
N PRO A 74 7.92 -0.31 -7.62
CA PRO A 74 9.09 0.21 -6.92
C PRO A 74 8.77 0.51 -5.46
N PHE A 75 9.68 0.12 -4.56
CA PHE A 75 9.55 0.42 -3.14
C PHE A 75 9.38 1.93 -2.87
N VAL A 76 10.15 2.76 -3.59
CA VAL A 76 10.15 4.22 -3.44
C VAL A 76 8.79 4.88 -3.72
N ASN A 77 7.92 4.22 -4.49
CA ASN A 77 6.61 4.77 -4.84
C ASN A 77 5.56 4.57 -3.75
N VAL A 78 5.77 3.63 -2.83
CA VAL A 78 4.75 3.21 -1.85
C VAL A 78 5.15 3.59 -0.42
N ALA A 79 6.45 3.69 -0.11
CA ALA A 79 6.93 3.81 1.27
C ALA A 79 7.98 4.91 1.49
N THR A 80 7.94 6.03 0.75
CA THR A 80 8.94 7.11 0.93
C THR A 80 8.36 8.52 0.89
N SER A 81 9.20 9.49 1.29
CA SER A 81 8.94 10.94 1.22
C SER A 81 8.54 11.44 -0.16
N ARG A 82 8.74 10.65 -1.22
CA ARG A 82 8.26 10.93 -2.58
C ARG A 82 6.77 11.26 -2.64
N ALA A 83 5.96 10.64 -1.77
CA ALA A 83 4.52 10.91 -1.73
C ALA A 83 4.22 12.40 -1.44
N PHE A 84 4.99 13.04 -0.54
CA PHE A 84 4.80 14.47 -0.25
C PHE A 84 5.08 15.37 -1.45
N ALA A 85 6.04 15.03 -2.29
CA ALA A 85 6.34 15.79 -3.52
C ALA A 85 5.23 15.71 -4.58
N GLN A 86 4.24 14.84 -4.39
CA GLN A 86 3.14 14.59 -5.31
C GLN A 86 1.77 14.97 -4.74
N LEU A 87 1.76 15.57 -3.54
CA LEU A 87 0.55 16.13 -2.94
C LEU A 87 0.15 17.41 -3.66
N ARG A 88 -1.14 17.53 -3.92
CA ARG A 88 -1.80 18.78 -4.28
C ARG A 88 -2.61 19.22 -3.07
N ILE A 89 -2.23 20.34 -2.49
CA ILE A 89 -2.93 20.98 -1.36
C ILE A 89 -3.55 22.26 -1.89
N THR A 90 -4.85 22.44 -1.66
CA THR A 90 -5.56 23.67 -2.01
C THR A 90 -6.22 24.28 -0.79
N ASP A 91 -6.13 25.60 -0.65
CA ASP A 91 -6.86 26.35 0.39
C ASP A 91 -8.36 26.50 0.02
N THR A 92 -9.12 27.20 0.87
CA THR A 92 -10.55 27.50 0.66
C THR A 92 -10.83 28.27 -0.62
N ASP A 93 -9.87 29.08 -1.07
CA ASP A 93 -9.99 29.91 -2.27
C ASP A 93 -9.58 29.12 -3.54
N GLY A 94 -9.12 27.88 -3.37
CA GLY A 94 -8.66 27.00 -4.45
C GLY A 94 -7.22 27.25 -4.88
N ASN A 95 -6.46 28.09 -4.17
CA ASN A 95 -5.05 28.31 -4.46
C ASN A 95 -4.22 27.11 -4.04
N ILE A 96 -3.21 26.77 -4.85
CA ILE A 96 -2.30 25.68 -4.54
C ILE A 96 -1.29 26.15 -3.49
N VAL A 97 -1.17 25.40 -2.40
CA VAL A 97 -0.16 25.62 -1.36
C VAL A 97 1.14 24.91 -1.78
N GLU A 98 2.16 25.69 -2.07
CA GLU A 98 3.48 25.19 -2.42
C GLU A 98 4.28 24.73 -1.19
N PRO A 99 5.18 23.74 -1.32
CA PRO A 99 6.03 23.33 -0.22
C PRO A 99 7.03 24.43 0.17
N LYS A 100 7.39 24.49 1.46
CA LYS A 100 8.38 25.43 2.04
C LYS A 100 9.73 25.41 1.32
N ARG A 101 10.09 24.25 0.78
CA ARG A 101 11.33 23.96 0.06
C ARG A 101 11.12 22.79 -0.89
N SER A 102 11.96 22.67 -1.92
CA SER A 102 11.97 21.50 -2.79
C SER A 102 12.11 20.20 -1.99
N ILE A 103 11.20 19.27 -2.22
CA ILE A 103 11.19 17.96 -1.55
C ILE A 103 12.12 17.04 -2.34
N LEU A 104 13.20 16.58 -1.69
CA LEU A 104 14.11 15.62 -2.31
C LEU A 104 13.38 14.29 -2.51
N VAL A 105 13.19 13.92 -3.77
CA VAL A 105 12.60 12.63 -4.14
C VAL A 105 13.75 11.62 -4.24
N PRO A 106 13.82 10.62 -3.36
CA PRO A 106 14.82 9.58 -3.48
C PRO A 106 14.65 8.88 -4.84
N SER A 107 15.74 8.81 -5.61
CA SER A 107 15.79 7.97 -6.81
C SER A 107 15.70 6.51 -6.38
N SER A 108 15.04 5.67 -7.19
CA SER A 108 15.15 4.22 -7.05
C SER A 108 16.63 3.85 -7.18
N ALA A 109 17.27 3.43 -6.09
CA ALA A 109 18.66 3.00 -6.16
C ALA A 109 18.77 1.79 -7.09
N GLU A 110 19.65 1.90 -8.08
CA GLU A 110 19.92 0.82 -9.00
C GLU A 110 20.87 -0.19 -8.36
N VAL A 111 20.54 -1.46 -8.49
CA VAL A 111 21.31 -2.58 -7.95
C VAL A 111 21.53 -3.58 -9.07
N PHE A 112 22.76 -4.04 -9.22
CA PHE A 112 23.11 -5.09 -10.16
C PHE A 112 23.04 -6.45 -9.49
N ILE A 113 22.33 -7.39 -10.10
CA ILE A 113 22.16 -8.77 -9.62
C ILE A 113 22.66 -9.72 -10.69
N GLU A 114 23.54 -10.65 -10.32
CA GLU A 114 23.92 -11.72 -11.22
C GLU A 114 22.80 -12.75 -11.38
N LYS A 115 22.41 -13.02 -12.62
CA LYS A 115 21.49 -14.09 -13.02
C LYS A 115 22.09 -14.82 -14.21
N ASN A 116 22.30 -16.14 -14.08
CA ASN A 116 22.82 -17.00 -15.13
C ASN A 116 24.16 -16.50 -15.74
N GLY A 117 25.08 -16.04 -14.88
CA GLY A 117 26.39 -15.52 -15.30
C GLY A 117 26.35 -14.15 -15.99
N LYS A 118 25.21 -13.44 -15.92
CA LYS A 118 25.06 -12.08 -16.44
C LYS A 118 24.63 -11.13 -15.33
N SER A 119 25.23 -9.95 -15.30
CA SER A 119 24.79 -8.85 -14.44
C SER A 119 23.52 -8.23 -15.00
N VAL A 120 22.46 -8.16 -14.19
CA VAL A 120 21.16 -7.58 -14.53
C VAL A 120 20.93 -6.36 -13.66
N GLN A 121 20.67 -5.21 -14.29
CA GLN A 121 20.32 -3.97 -13.61
C GLN A 121 18.88 -4.06 -13.09
N CYS A 122 18.69 -3.77 -11.81
CA CYS A 122 17.40 -3.83 -11.13
C CYS A 122 17.21 -2.62 -10.24
N ILE A 123 15.98 -2.41 -9.76
CA ILE A 123 15.67 -1.50 -8.65
C ILE A 123 15.00 -2.26 -7.52
N GLN A 124 15.08 -1.77 -6.28
CA GLN A 124 14.34 -2.40 -5.18
C GLN A 124 12.82 -2.26 -5.39
N GLY A 125 12.13 -3.39 -5.26
CA GLY A 125 10.69 -3.50 -5.44
C GLY A 125 9.95 -3.83 -4.16
N LEU A 126 8.64 -3.78 -4.28
CA LEU A 126 7.65 -4.26 -3.32
C LEU A 126 6.63 -5.09 -4.09
N GLU A 127 6.29 -6.24 -3.54
CA GLU A 127 5.19 -7.07 -4.04
C GLU A 127 3.93 -6.74 -3.25
N LEU A 128 2.92 -6.22 -3.94
CA LEU A 128 1.59 -6.02 -3.39
C LEU A 128 0.75 -7.24 -3.76
N LYS A 129 0.33 -8.02 -2.77
CA LYS A 129 -0.44 -9.24 -3.00
C LYS A 129 -1.87 -8.93 -3.44
N ALA A 130 -2.42 -9.77 -4.31
CA ALA A 130 -3.79 -9.67 -4.80
C ALA A 130 -4.78 -9.57 -3.63
N ALA A 131 -5.76 -8.68 -3.77
CA ALA A 131 -6.79 -8.41 -2.77
C ALA A 131 -6.26 -8.02 -1.37
N THR A 132 -4.99 -7.60 -1.26
CA THR A 132 -4.43 -7.09 -0.01
C THR A 132 -4.31 -5.57 -0.04
N THR A 133 -4.37 -4.99 1.16
CA THR A 133 -4.18 -3.56 1.39
C THR A 133 -2.81 -3.34 2.03
N GLN A 134 -1.98 -2.54 1.37
CA GLN A 134 -0.74 -2.04 1.94
C GLN A 134 -0.98 -0.64 2.48
N VAL A 135 -0.63 -0.43 3.74
CA VAL A 135 -0.69 0.86 4.41
C VAL A 135 0.73 1.38 4.60
N ALA A 136 0.96 2.66 4.30
CA ALA A 136 2.23 3.33 4.48
C ALA A 136 2.02 4.66 5.23
N PRO A 137 2.64 4.85 6.41
CA PRO A 137 2.54 6.10 7.14
C PRO A 137 3.40 7.19 6.49
N LEU A 138 2.85 8.40 6.45
CA LEU A 138 3.53 9.63 6.06
C LEU A 138 3.58 10.54 7.28
N GLU A 139 4.74 10.61 7.93
CA GLU A 139 4.88 11.06 9.32
C GLU A 139 4.31 12.46 9.62
N ASP A 140 4.65 13.46 8.81
CA ASP A 140 4.28 14.85 9.10
C ASP A 140 4.26 15.74 7.85
N LEU A 141 3.07 16.23 7.50
CA LEU A 141 2.87 17.20 6.43
C LEU A 141 3.53 18.56 6.73
N GLN A 142 3.52 19.01 7.99
CA GLN A 142 4.07 20.32 8.40
C GLN A 142 5.59 20.40 8.20
N ARG A 143 6.27 19.26 8.10
CA ARG A 143 7.70 19.19 7.76
C ARG A 143 7.99 19.76 6.36
N TYR A 144 7.03 19.70 5.45
CA TYR A 144 7.19 20.08 4.05
C TYR A 144 6.34 21.29 3.63
N TYR A 145 5.16 21.46 4.23
CA TYR A 145 4.23 22.54 3.89
C TYR A 145 4.02 23.48 5.08
N GLN A 146 3.79 24.77 4.81
CA GLN A 146 3.39 25.73 5.84
C GLN A 146 1.90 25.97 5.67
N LEU A 147 1.11 25.38 6.56
CA LEU A 147 -0.33 25.59 6.58
C LEU A 147 -0.65 26.65 7.64
N GLU A 148 -1.20 27.78 7.20
CA GLU A 148 -1.77 28.80 8.07
C GLU A 148 -3.16 28.39 8.54
N LYS A 149 -3.76 29.17 9.44
CA LYS A 149 -5.13 28.92 9.92
C LYS A 149 -6.11 28.94 8.72
N GLY A 150 -6.93 27.91 8.59
CA GLY A 150 -7.87 27.77 7.48
C GLY A 150 -8.18 26.32 7.12
N ASP A 151 -9.06 26.14 6.14
CA ASP A 151 -9.44 24.83 5.63
C ASP A 151 -8.64 24.49 4.36
N TYR A 152 -8.26 23.23 4.24
CA TYR A 152 -7.45 22.72 3.14
C TYR A 152 -8.04 21.43 2.60
N THR A 153 -7.91 21.26 1.30
CA THR A 153 -8.21 20.03 0.59
C THR A 153 -6.91 19.41 0.08
N ILE A 154 -6.71 18.12 0.32
CA ILE A 154 -5.50 17.40 -0.06
C ILE A 154 -5.85 16.23 -0.97
N THR A 155 -5.12 16.11 -2.07
CA THR A 155 -5.17 14.96 -2.97
C THR A 155 -3.76 14.53 -3.33
N LEU A 156 -3.54 13.24 -3.55
CA LEU A 156 -2.27 12.67 -3.97
C LEU A 156 -2.41 12.01 -5.35
N THR A 157 -1.52 12.33 -6.29
CA THR A 157 -1.46 11.64 -7.58
C THR A 157 -0.10 11.01 -7.80
N ILE A 158 -0.04 9.69 -7.85
CA ILE A 158 1.20 8.94 -8.08
C ILE A 158 1.18 8.24 -9.44
N ALA A 159 2.32 8.26 -10.12
CA ALA A 159 2.55 7.40 -11.28
C ALA A 159 3.21 6.11 -10.79
N LEU A 160 2.47 5.00 -10.80
CA LEU A 160 2.89 3.69 -10.32
C LEU A 160 3.33 2.81 -11.51
N PRO A 161 4.65 2.68 -11.77
CA PRO A 161 5.13 1.74 -12.78
C PRO A 161 4.97 0.31 -12.27
N VAL A 162 4.47 -0.58 -13.14
CA VAL A 162 4.32 -2.01 -12.84
C VAL A 162 5.45 -2.78 -13.51
N TYR A 163 6.00 -3.77 -12.81
CA TYR A 163 7.07 -4.64 -13.31
C TYR A 163 6.53 -6.03 -13.62
N ARG A 164 7.16 -6.69 -14.60
CA ARG A 164 6.69 -7.99 -15.10
C ARG A 164 7.14 -9.15 -14.22
N ASP A 165 8.34 -9.03 -13.67
CA ASP A 165 9.03 -10.09 -12.95
C ASP A 165 9.91 -9.46 -11.88
N PHE A 166 10.41 -10.28 -10.96
CA PHE A 166 11.35 -9.88 -9.94
C PHE A 166 12.49 -10.90 -9.79
N LEU A 167 13.62 -10.43 -9.28
CA LEU A 167 14.74 -11.23 -8.85
C LEU A 167 14.86 -11.11 -7.33
N LYS A 168 15.23 -12.21 -6.67
CA LYS A 168 15.69 -12.16 -5.29
C LYS A 168 17.20 -12.09 -5.30
N LYS A 169 17.78 -11.13 -4.58
CA LYS A 169 19.22 -11.15 -4.31
C LYS A 169 19.44 -12.13 -3.17
N LYS A 170 20.25 -13.17 -3.40
CA LYS A 170 20.63 -14.07 -2.31
C LYS A 170 21.46 -13.30 -1.29
N HIS A 171 21.17 -13.53 -0.01
CA HIS A 171 22.01 -13.01 1.06
C HIS A 171 23.39 -13.71 0.99
N PRO A 172 24.51 -13.00 1.21
CA PRO A 172 25.84 -13.63 1.15
C PRO A 172 25.96 -14.86 2.06
N GLU A 173 25.40 -14.80 3.26
CA GLU A 173 25.37 -15.92 4.20
C GLU A 173 24.57 -17.12 3.67
N VAL A 174 23.48 -16.90 2.93
CA VAL A 174 22.74 -17.99 2.26
C VAL A 174 23.64 -18.67 1.23
N MET A 175 24.45 -17.89 0.48
CA MET A 175 25.40 -18.46 -0.49
C MET A 175 26.49 -19.30 0.19
N GLU A 176 26.99 -18.85 1.35
CA GLU A 176 27.98 -19.59 2.14
C GLU A 176 27.42 -20.90 2.70
N LEU A 177 26.20 -20.87 3.24
CA LEU A 177 25.50 -22.05 3.75
C LEU A 177 25.20 -23.06 2.63
N GLU A 178 24.76 -22.61 1.45
CA GLU A 178 24.59 -23.47 0.28
C GLU A 178 25.91 -24.11 -0.19
N ALA A 179 27.02 -23.36 -0.11
CA ALA A 179 28.34 -23.89 -0.42
C ALA A 179 28.80 -24.94 0.61
N GLU A 180 28.46 -24.75 1.89
CA GLU A 180 28.74 -25.72 2.96
C GLU A 180 27.93 -27.00 2.80
N ILE A 181 26.63 -26.90 2.50
CA ILE A 181 25.79 -28.07 2.17
C ILE A 181 26.44 -28.89 1.05
N LYS A 182 26.85 -28.23 -0.04
CA LYS A 182 27.55 -28.91 -1.15
C LYS A 182 28.88 -29.56 -0.75
N ARG A 183 29.59 -29.00 0.24
CA ARG A 183 30.82 -29.61 0.77
C ARG A 183 30.49 -30.87 1.55
N ILE A 184 29.50 -30.81 2.46
CA ILE A 184 29.04 -31.94 3.28
C ILE A 184 28.54 -33.10 2.39
N GLU A 185 27.73 -32.80 1.38
CA GLU A 185 27.20 -33.81 0.45
C GLU A 185 28.30 -34.54 -0.35
N LYS A 186 29.43 -33.86 -0.61
CA LYS A 186 30.58 -34.43 -1.33
C LYS A 186 31.52 -35.24 -0.43
N VAL A 187 31.34 -35.23 0.89
CA VAL A 187 32.18 -36.02 1.80
C VAL A 187 31.92 -37.49 1.52
N THR A 188 32.96 -38.23 1.11
CA THR A 188 32.91 -39.68 0.87
C THR A 188 33.54 -40.49 1.99
N ASP A 189 33.96 -39.85 3.08
CA ASP A 189 34.58 -40.50 4.25
C ASP A 189 33.61 -41.54 4.85
N ALA A 190 34.11 -42.76 5.02
CA ALA A 190 33.37 -43.91 5.56
C ALA A 190 33.09 -43.78 7.06
N HIS A 191 33.82 -42.91 7.78
CA HIS A 191 33.60 -42.63 9.20
C HIS A 191 32.46 -41.63 9.46
N VAL A 192 31.97 -40.95 8.42
CA VAL A 192 30.86 -40.00 8.54
C VAL A 192 29.56 -40.70 8.15
N SER A 193 28.68 -40.91 9.13
CA SER A 193 27.41 -41.60 8.89
C SER A 193 26.49 -40.77 7.97
N ALA A 194 25.64 -41.45 7.22
CA ALA A 194 24.63 -40.80 6.38
C ALA A 194 23.61 -40.00 7.22
N ALA A 195 23.35 -40.45 8.45
CA ALA A 195 22.45 -39.76 9.37
C ALA A 195 23.03 -38.42 9.82
N ASP A 196 24.33 -38.36 10.13
CA ASP A 196 25.00 -37.13 10.55
C ASP A 196 25.06 -36.10 9.41
N LYS A 197 25.36 -36.55 8.18
CA LYS A 197 25.29 -35.68 6.99
C LYS A 197 23.89 -35.09 6.80
N ARG A 198 22.85 -35.92 6.95
CA ARG A 198 21.47 -35.49 6.80
C ARG A 198 21.06 -34.50 7.91
N SER A 199 21.48 -34.72 9.15
CA SER A 199 21.23 -33.79 10.25
C SER A 199 21.88 -32.44 9.99
N ALA A 200 23.17 -32.43 9.64
CA ALA A 200 23.90 -31.19 9.36
C ALA A 200 23.30 -30.41 8.18
N VAL A 201 22.94 -31.09 7.09
CA VAL A 201 22.27 -30.44 5.94
C VAL A 201 20.92 -29.86 6.35
N ASN A 202 20.13 -30.58 7.14
CA ASN A 202 18.84 -30.08 7.63
C ASN A 202 19.00 -28.82 8.50
N ASP A 203 19.99 -28.80 9.40
CA ASP A 203 20.25 -27.66 10.28
C ASP A 203 20.68 -26.41 9.47
N LEU A 204 21.51 -26.59 8.45
CA LEU A 204 21.90 -25.52 7.54
C LEU A 204 20.72 -25.05 6.67
N GLN A 205 19.88 -25.97 6.19
CA GLN A 205 18.68 -25.63 5.44
C GLN A 205 17.69 -24.81 6.29
N GLN A 206 17.50 -25.18 7.56
CA GLN A 206 16.68 -24.37 8.48
C GLN A 206 17.25 -22.97 8.70
N GLN A 207 18.57 -22.81 8.73
CA GLN A 207 19.20 -21.49 8.81
C GLN A 207 18.97 -20.67 7.54
N ILE A 208 19.10 -21.28 6.36
CA ILE A 208 18.76 -20.66 5.08
C ILE A 208 17.30 -20.18 5.10
N ASP A 209 16.37 -21.06 5.49
CA ASP A 209 14.94 -20.72 5.51
C ASP A 209 14.65 -19.52 6.44
N ARG A 210 15.30 -19.46 7.61
CA ARG A 210 15.18 -18.31 8.54
C ARG A 210 15.75 -17.02 7.94
N LEU A 211 16.88 -17.10 7.24
CA LEU A 211 17.52 -15.96 6.58
C LEU A 211 16.65 -15.43 5.43
N GLU A 212 16.11 -16.31 4.59
CA GLU A 212 15.23 -15.93 3.48
C GLU A 212 13.89 -15.36 3.96
N GLN A 213 13.38 -15.82 5.10
CA GLN A 213 12.20 -15.23 5.72
C GLN A 213 12.45 -13.80 6.24
N ARG A 214 13.65 -13.52 6.73
CA ARG A 214 14.05 -12.19 7.22
C ARG A 214 14.36 -11.22 6.08
N HIS A 215 14.99 -11.70 5.01
CA HIS A 215 15.45 -10.90 3.88
C HIS A 215 14.61 -11.17 2.63
N LYS A 216 13.42 -10.56 2.57
CA LYS A 216 12.45 -10.69 1.45
C LYS A 216 12.60 -9.62 0.37
N ASP A 217 13.77 -8.98 0.28
CA ASP A 217 13.98 -7.94 -0.72
C ASP A 217 13.85 -8.51 -2.13
N ILE A 218 12.93 -7.92 -2.88
CA ILE A 218 12.75 -8.20 -4.30
C ILE A 218 13.33 -7.07 -5.13
N TYR A 219 13.79 -7.41 -6.32
CA TYR A 219 14.44 -6.49 -7.23
C TYR A 219 13.82 -6.61 -8.61
N LEU A 220 13.52 -5.48 -9.23
CA LEU A 220 12.68 -5.41 -10.41
C LEU A 220 13.54 -5.10 -11.65
N PRO A 221 13.77 -6.08 -12.55
CA PRO A 221 14.65 -5.90 -13.70
C PRO A 221 13.92 -5.34 -14.94
N VAL A 222 12.63 -5.67 -15.11
CA VAL A 222 11.91 -5.43 -16.39
C VAL A 222 10.55 -4.83 -16.12
N LYS A 223 10.33 -3.62 -16.65
CA LYS A 223 9.03 -2.96 -16.63
C LYS A 223 8.01 -3.77 -17.42
N SER A 224 6.76 -3.80 -16.94
CA SER A 224 5.66 -4.45 -17.62
C SER A 224 5.26 -3.70 -18.88
N LEU A 225 4.72 -4.42 -19.87
CA LEU A 225 4.08 -3.82 -21.04
C LEU A 225 2.79 -3.06 -20.68
N LEU A 226 2.20 -3.35 -19.50
CA LEU A 226 1.12 -2.57 -18.92
C LEU A 226 1.54 -1.12 -18.61
N GLY A 227 2.85 -0.83 -18.61
CA GLY A 227 3.38 0.52 -18.48
C GLY A 227 3.27 1.06 -17.06
N LYS A 228 2.63 2.22 -16.92
CA LYS A 228 2.44 2.93 -15.65
C LYS A 228 0.96 3.19 -15.43
N ALA A 229 0.47 2.92 -14.22
CA ALA A 229 -0.84 3.38 -13.80
C ALA A 229 -0.71 4.77 -13.15
N ILE A 230 -1.61 5.68 -13.47
CA ILE A 230 -1.77 6.93 -12.71
C ILE A 230 -2.84 6.65 -11.66
N LEU A 231 -2.46 6.75 -10.39
CA LEU A 231 -3.37 6.57 -9.27
C LEU A 231 -3.57 7.92 -8.60
N THR A 232 -4.82 8.36 -8.53
CA THR A 232 -5.23 9.55 -7.79
C THR A 232 -6.02 9.10 -6.58
N SER A 233 -5.67 9.62 -5.40
CA SER A 233 -6.34 9.27 -4.16
C SER A 233 -7.73 9.90 -4.09
N ASN A 234 -8.54 9.48 -3.12
CA ASN A 234 -9.63 10.33 -2.64
C ASN A 234 -9.09 11.69 -2.18
N SER A 235 -9.99 12.66 -2.12
CA SER A 235 -9.73 13.94 -1.48
C SER A 235 -9.96 13.83 0.03
N ILE A 236 -9.10 14.47 0.82
CA ILE A 236 -9.32 14.66 2.26
C ILE A 236 -9.37 16.14 2.59
N THR A 237 -10.17 16.50 3.58
CA THR A 237 -10.26 17.86 4.11
C THR A 237 -9.62 17.92 5.49
N LEU A 238 -8.92 19.03 5.76
CA LEU A 238 -8.41 19.33 7.10
C LEU A 238 -8.56 20.82 7.42
N THR A 239 -8.68 21.14 8.69
CA THR A 239 -8.79 22.49 9.24
C THR A 239 -7.62 22.75 10.19
N ILE A 240 -6.97 23.89 10.02
CA ILE A 240 -5.97 24.41 10.97
C ILE A 240 -6.61 25.52 11.80
N GLU A 241 -6.63 25.34 13.13
CA GLU A 241 -7.14 26.32 14.11
C GLU A 241 -6.07 27.24 14.69
#